data_AF-A0A967HEA3-F1
#
_entry.id   AF-A0A967HEA3-F1
#
_cell.length_a   1.000
_cell.length_b   1.000
_cell.length_c   1.000
_cell.angle_alpha   90.00
_cell.angle_beta   90.00
_cell.angle_gamma   90.00
#
_symmetry.space_group_name_H-M   'P 1'
#
loop_
_entity.id
_entity.type
_entity.pdbx_description
1 polymer ?
#
loop_
_entity_poly.entity_id
_entity_poly.type
_entity_poly.pdbx_seq_one_letter_code
_entity_poly.pdbx_strand_id
1 'polypeptide(L)'
;FIMDPGYTSFQQVEAGQRLGHWGDGRPVVAPEGGRLLMPLYQEQGDDGFFLTRDVRRFWLAVSTLLRRIGVDRIAPLLPGVRSH
;
A
#
# COMPACT_ATOMS: atom_id res chain seq x y z
N PHE A 1 15.58 -7.30 6.07
CA PHE A 1 14.34 -7.93 6.59
C PHE A 1 14.30 -9.34 6.03
N ILE A 2 13.87 -10.32 6.82
CA ILE A 2 13.78 -11.72 6.43
C ILE A 2 12.33 -12.12 6.62
N MET A 3 11.67 -12.51 5.52
CA MET A 3 10.29 -12.95 5.56
C MET A 3 10.19 -14.36 6.13
N ASP A 4 9.12 -14.63 6.89
CA ASP A 4 8.84 -16.00 7.33
C ASP A 4 8.47 -16.87 6.10
N PRO A 5 8.82 -18.16 6.10
CA PRO A 5 8.54 -19.03 4.96
C PRO A 5 7.03 -19.27 4.79
N GLY A 6 6.61 -19.51 3.55
CA GLY A 6 5.22 -19.88 3.21
C GLY A 6 4.33 -18.73 2.74
N TYR A 7 4.85 -17.50 2.68
CA TYR A 7 4.15 -16.38 2.05
C TYR A 7 4.21 -16.45 0.52
N THR A 8 3.10 -16.12 -0.12
CA THR A 8 2.98 -16.06 -1.58
C THR A 8 2.44 -14.70 -2.03
N SER A 9 2.69 -14.35 -3.29
CA SER A 9 2.20 -13.09 -3.86
C SER A 9 0.67 -13.08 -3.94
N PHE A 10 0.08 -11.94 -3.61
CA PHE A 10 -1.35 -11.67 -3.44
C PHE A 10 -2.05 -12.45 -2.31
N GLN A 11 -1.30 -13.02 -1.36
CA GLN A 11 -1.86 -13.66 -0.18
C GLN A 11 -2.54 -12.64 0.74
N GLN A 12 -3.70 -12.99 1.29
CA GLN A 12 -4.38 -12.17 2.31
C GLN A 12 -3.63 -12.24 3.64
N VAL A 13 -3.50 -11.08 4.29
CA VAL A 13 -2.91 -10.93 5.61
C VAL A 13 -3.79 -10.03 6.48
N GLU A 14 -3.78 -10.28 7.79
CA GLU A 14 -4.53 -9.50 8.77
C GLU A 14 -3.63 -8.45 9.45
N ALA A 15 -4.26 -7.39 9.98
CA ALA A 15 -3.53 -6.40 10.77
C ALA A 15 -2.88 -7.06 12.00
N GLY A 16 -1.60 -6.77 12.24
CA GLY A 16 -0.80 -7.37 13.30
C GLY A 16 -0.22 -8.74 12.97
N GLN A 17 -0.54 -9.33 11.82
CA GLN A 17 0.03 -10.63 11.41
C GLN A 17 1.54 -10.52 11.23
N ARG A 18 2.30 -11.47 11.81
CA ARG A 18 3.75 -11.54 11.65
C ARG A 18 4.10 -11.99 10.24
N LEU A 19 4.87 -11.16 9.54
CA LEU A 19 5.33 -11.41 8.18
C LEU A 19 6.79 -11.87 8.15
N GLY A 20 7.56 -11.55 9.18
CA GLY A 20 8.97 -11.92 9.26
C GLY A 20 9.69 -11.21 10.40
N HIS A 21 10.98 -10.99 10.24
CA HIS A 21 11.83 -10.35 11.24
C HIS A 21 12.95 -9.51 10.61
N TRP A 22 13.47 -8.54 11.36
CA TRP A 22 14.72 -7.85 11.05
C TRP A 22 15.91 -8.74 11.36
N GLY A 23 17.10 -8.43 10.80
CA GLY A 23 18.32 -9.21 11.06
C GLY A 23 18.73 -9.26 12.54
N ASP A 24 18.21 -8.35 13.37
CA ASP A 24 18.38 -8.32 14.83
C ASP A 24 17.28 -9.08 15.61
N GLY A 25 16.37 -9.76 14.91
CA GLY A 25 15.30 -10.56 15.49
C GLY A 25 14.01 -9.80 15.83
N ARG A 26 13.94 -8.47 15.65
CA ARG A 26 12.70 -7.72 15.86
C ARG A 26 11.62 -8.15 14.86
N PRO A 27 10.37 -8.41 15.30
CA PRO A 27 9.31 -8.86 14.40
C PRO A 27 8.89 -7.76 13.43
N VAL A 28 8.54 -8.16 12.22
CA VAL A 28 7.84 -7.33 11.24
C VAL A 28 6.42 -7.83 11.13
N VAL A 29 5.47 -6.94 11.38
CA VAL A 29 4.03 -7.22 11.37
C VAL A 29 3.34 -6.39 10.30
N ALA A 30 2.23 -6.91 9.77
CA ALA A 30 1.37 -6.16 8.86
C ALA A 30 0.71 -4.99 9.63
N PRO A 31 0.89 -3.72 9.21
CA PRO A 31 0.29 -2.58 9.91
C PRO A 31 -1.24 -2.53 9.74
N GLU A 32 -1.75 -3.07 8.65
CA GLU A 32 -3.18 -3.18 8.35
C GLU A 32 -3.48 -4.50 7.63
N GLY A 33 -4.75 -4.83 7.45
CA GLY A 33 -5.17 -5.97 6.65
C GLY A 33 -5.12 -5.67 5.16
N GLY A 34 -4.76 -6.65 4.35
CA GLY A 34 -4.63 -6.47 2.91
C GLY A 34 -4.10 -7.70 2.19
N ARG A 35 -3.56 -7.49 0.99
CA ARG A 35 -2.89 -8.51 0.19
C ARG A 35 -1.41 -8.20 0.05
N LEU A 36 -0.59 -9.17 0.44
CA LEU A 36 0.86 -9.12 0.35
C LEU A 36 1.28 -9.25 -1.11
N LEU A 37 1.95 -8.25 -1.67
CA LEU A 37 2.57 -8.32 -2.98
C LEU A 37 4.08 -8.50 -2.77
N MET A 38 4.59 -9.64 -3.23
CA MET A 38 6.01 -9.99 -3.12
C MET A 38 6.69 -9.80 -4.48
N PRO A 39 7.74 -8.96 -4.58
CA PRO A 39 8.55 -8.91 -5.78
C PRO A 39 9.35 -10.20 -5.94
N LEU A 40 9.50 -10.67 -7.19
CA LEU A 40 10.25 -11.90 -7.52
C LEU A 40 11.75 -11.80 -7.20
N TYR A 41 12.26 -10.58 -7.07
CA TYR A 41 13.67 -10.28 -6.78
C TYR A 41 13.92 -10.01 -5.29
N GLN A 42 13.04 -10.48 -4.40
CA GLN A 42 13.16 -10.31 -2.94
C GLN A 42 14.56 -10.65 -2.40
N GLU A 43 15.22 -11.67 -2.96
CA GLU A 43 16.57 -12.08 -2.54
C GLU A 43 17.70 -11.17 -3.06
N GLN A 44 17.45 -10.33 -4.06
CA GLN A 44 18.45 -9.54 -4.79
C GLN A 44 18.35 -8.02 -4.55
N GLY A 45 17.31 -7.57 -3.85
CA GLY A 45 17.08 -6.14 -3.56
C GLY A 45 16.84 -5.87 -2.08
N ASP A 46 16.88 -4.59 -1.71
CA ASP A 46 16.47 -4.11 -0.38
C ASP A 46 14.93 -4.01 -0.24
N ASP A 47 14.20 -4.32 -1.31
CA ASP A 47 12.75 -4.20 -1.37
C ASP A 47 12.08 -5.30 -0.56
N GLY A 48 11.36 -4.90 0.48
CA GLY A 48 10.50 -5.75 1.29
C GLY A 48 9.24 -6.18 0.53
N PHE A 49 8.10 -6.17 1.21
CA PHE A 49 6.81 -6.47 0.62
C PHE A 49 5.99 -5.20 0.43
N PHE A 50 5.00 -5.26 -0.45
CA PHE A 50 3.96 -4.25 -0.52
C PHE A 50 2.67 -4.80 0.07
N LEU A 51 1.94 -3.97 0.80
CA LEU A 51 0.60 -4.29 1.24
C LEU A 51 -0.39 -3.55 0.34
N THR A 52 -1.26 -4.31 -0.31
CA THR A 52 -2.29 -3.78 -1.21
C THR A 52 -3.65 -3.90 -0.54
N ARG A 53 -4.50 -2.88 -0.73
CA ARG A 53 -5.88 -2.88 -0.24
C ARG A 53 -6.86 -2.72 -1.38
N ASP A 54 -8.02 -3.32 -1.23
CA ASP A 54 -9.09 -3.13 -2.19
C ASP A 54 -9.67 -1.72 -2.09
N VAL A 55 -9.64 -1.01 -3.21
CA VAL A 55 -10.33 0.27 -3.34
C VAL A 55 -11.80 -0.02 -3.66
N ARG A 56 -12.71 0.39 -2.77
CA ARG A 56 -14.14 0.24 -3.01
C ARG A 56 -14.52 0.93 -4.32
N ARG A 57 -15.30 0.24 -5.17
CA ARG A 57 -15.73 0.75 -6.48
C ARG A 57 -16.46 2.11 -6.40
N PHE A 58 -17.13 2.38 -5.29
CA PHE A 58 -17.69 3.69 -4.97
C PHE A 58 -16.67 4.83 -5.04
N TRP A 59 -15.51 4.69 -4.38
CA TRP A 59 -14.48 5.72 -4.38
C TRP A 59 -13.84 5.89 -5.76
N LEU A 60 -13.71 4.80 -6.52
CA LEU A 60 -13.28 4.88 -7.92
C LEU A 60 -14.27 5.68 -8.75
N ALA A 61 -15.57 5.44 -8.60
CA ALA A 61 -16.61 6.20 -9.31
C ALA A 61 -16.60 7.69 -8.93
N VAL A 62 -16.52 8.01 -7.63
CA VAL A 62 -16.40 9.39 -7.14
C VAL A 62 -15.13 10.05 -7.70
N SER A 63 -13.98 9.37 -7.66
CA SER A 63 -12.73 9.90 -8.20
C SER A 63 -12.83 10.21 -9.69
N THR A 64 -13.54 9.38 -10.46
CA THR A 64 -13.76 9.60 -11.89
C THR A 64 -14.69 10.78 -12.14
N LEU A 65 -15.74 10.95 -11.33
CA LEU A 65 -16.62 12.10 -11.42
C LEU A 65 -15.87 13.41 -11.10
N LEU A 66 -15.08 13.44 -10.02
CA LEU A 66 -14.30 14.62 -9.63
C LEU A 66 -13.29 15.01 -10.71
N ARG A 67 -12.58 14.04 -11.32
CA ARG A 67 -11.70 14.27 -12.47
C ARG A 67 -12.47 14.83 -13.67
N ARG A 68 -13.69 14.36 -13.91
CA ARG A 68 -14.52 14.83 -15.04
C ARG A 68 -15.03 16.26 -14.84
N ILE A 69 -15.32 16.64 -13.60
CA ILE A 69 -15.77 18.00 -13.25
C ILE A 69 -14.61 19.01 -13.29
N GLY A 70 -13.36 18.54 -13.38
CA GLY A 70 -12.20 19.42 -13.48
C GLY A 70 -11.85 20.09 -12.16
N VAL A 71 -12.03 19.38 -11.03
CA VAL A 71 -11.73 19.91 -9.69
C VAL A 71 -10.26 20.31 -9.54
N ASP A 72 -9.38 19.76 -10.38
CA ASP A 72 -7.99 20.23 -10.59
C ASP A 72 -7.91 21.72 -10.94
N ARG A 73 -8.88 22.27 -11.67
CA ARG A 73 -8.95 23.71 -12.00
C ARG A 73 -9.40 24.57 -10.83
N ILE A 74 -10.07 23.97 -9.83
CA ILE A 74 -10.59 24.65 -8.64
C ILE A 74 -9.64 24.49 -7.46
N ALA A 75 -8.77 23.47 -7.47
CA ALA A 75 -7.78 23.21 -6.42
C ALA A 75 -6.90 24.43 -6.06
N PRO A 76 -6.47 25.31 -7.00
CA PRO A 76 -5.69 26.51 -6.66
C PRO A 76 -6.49 27.60 -5.93
N LEU A 77 -7.82 27.55 -5.95
CA LEU A 77 -8.69 28.51 -5.27
C LEU A 77 -8.97 28.12 -3.80
N LEU A 78 -8.55 26.92 -3.38
CA LEU A 78 -8.72 26.48 -2.00
C LEU A 78 -7.67 27.16 -1.10
N PRO A 79 -8.09 27.79 0.01
CA PRO A 79 -7.18 28.47 0.92
C PRO A 79 -6.17 27.46 1.48
N GLY A 80 -4.87 27.69 1.21
CA GLY A 80 -3.77 26.82 1.66
C GLY A 80 -3.10 25.99 0.57
N VAL A 81 -3.64 25.92 -0.65
CA VAL A 81 -3.00 25.25 -1.79
C VAL A 81 -2.05 26.23 -2.49
N ARG A 82 -0.73 26.05 -2.31
CA ARG A 82 0.29 26.81 -3.06
C ARG A 82 0.74 25.99 -4.26
N SER A 83 0.43 26.47 -5.46
CA SER A 83 0.99 25.94 -6.69
C SER A 83 2.46 26.37 -6.80
N HIS A 84 3.37 25.39 -6.85
CA HIS A 84 4.78 25.60 -7.20
C HIS A 84 5.03 25.00 -8.58
#